data_AF-A0A7J3BF11-F1
#
_entry.id   AF-A0A7J3BF11-F1
#
_cell.length_a   1.000
_cell.length_b   1.000
_cell.length_c   1.000
_cell.angle_alpha   90.00
_cell.angle_beta   90.00
_cell.angle_gamma   90.00
#
_symmetry.space_group_name_H-M   'P 1'
#
loop_
_entity.id
_entity.type
_entity.pdbx_description
1 polymer ?
#
loop_
_entity_poly.entity_id
_entity_poly.type
_entity_poly.pdbx_seq_one_letter_code
_entity_poly.pdbx_strand_id
1 'polypeptide(L)'
;MIKRLADLKAFIQQRVGQLEEELDKLRSIRAVVDGVLAERSFKPAEPARPIQLQITPPKPSTAPPTAVPNVAPAAGPSAVTPPEYRQMIPLKTSAGILLAKMYVSDNTMRVVPLEETRFSVNTAPFQAFLINRVLES
;
A
#
# COMPACT_ATOMS: atom_id res chain seq x y z
N MET A 1 27.98 -36.76 -31.63
CA MET A 1 27.91 -35.81 -30.49
C MET A 1 27.62 -34.37 -30.93
N ILE A 2 28.28 -33.87 -31.98
CA ILE A 2 28.17 -32.48 -32.47
C ILE A 2 26.73 -32.08 -32.88
N LYS A 3 26.02 -32.94 -33.62
CA LYS A 3 24.62 -32.67 -34.04
C LYS A 3 23.69 -32.39 -32.85
N ARG A 4 23.75 -33.24 -31.82
CA ARG A 4 22.93 -33.12 -30.61
C ARG A 4 23.17 -31.81 -29.86
N LEU A 5 24.41 -31.32 -29.86
CA LEU A 5 24.77 -30.04 -29.24
C LEU A 5 24.25 -28.85 -30.07
N ALA A 6 24.27 -28.95 -31.40
CA ALA A 6 23.69 -27.94 -32.28
C ALA A 6 22.17 -27.86 -32.12
N ASP A 7 21.49 -29.01 -32.04
CA ASP A 7 20.03 -29.07 -31.82
C ASP A 7 19.63 -28.45 -30.47
N LEU A 8 20.38 -28.75 -29.40
CA LEU A 8 20.13 -28.15 -28.09
C LEU A 8 20.37 -26.65 -28.08
N LYS A 9 21.42 -26.18 -28.76
CA LYS A 9 21.68 -24.74 -28.91
C LYS A 9 20.52 -24.05 -29.64
N ALA A 10 20.05 -24.63 -30.73
CA ALA A 10 18.91 -24.09 -31.48
C ALA A 10 17.64 -24.03 -30.63
N PHE A 11 17.35 -25.08 -29.86
CA PHE A 11 16.23 -25.12 -28.92
C PHE A 11 16.33 -24.02 -27.86
N ILE A 12 17.50 -23.85 -27.23
CA ILE A 12 17.71 -22.81 -26.21
C ILE A 12 17.52 -21.42 -26.83
N GLN A 13 18.12 -21.17 -28.01
CA GLN A 13 17.98 -19.88 -28.69
C GLN A 13 16.54 -19.56 -29.06
N GLN A 14 15.78 -20.54 -29.56
CA GLN A 14 14.36 -20.37 -29.85
C GLN A 14 13.58 -20.05 -28.58
N ARG A 15 13.84 -20.76 -27.47
CA ARG A 15 13.13 -20.53 -26.21
C ARG A 15 13.45 -19.17 -25.59
N VAL A 16 14.70 -18.74 -25.69
CA VAL A 16 15.13 -17.39 -25.26
C VAL A 16 14.36 -16.32 -26.04
N GLY A 17 14.31 -16.42 -27.37
CA GLY A 17 13.58 -15.44 -28.20
C GLY A 17 12.09 -15.36 -27.86
N GLN A 18 11.42 -16.50 -27.65
CA GLN A 18 10.01 -16.54 -27.22
C GLN A 18 9.81 -15.84 -25.86
N LEU A 19 10.69 -16.10 -24.90
CA LEU A 19 10.60 -15.49 -23.57
C LEU A 19 10.88 -13.99 -23.59
N GLU A 20 11.79 -13.53 -24.47
CA GLU A 20 12.06 -12.10 -24.67
C GLU A 20 10.82 -11.39 -25.25
N GLU A 21 10.13 -12.00 -26.21
CA GLU A 21 8.88 -11.46 -26.78
C GLU A 21 7.75 -11.41 -25.74
N GLU A 22 7.58 -12.48 -24.96
CA GLU A 22 6.62 -12.49 -23.84
C GLU A 22 6.94 -11.40 -22.80
N LEU A 23 8.22 -11.21 -22.48
CA LEU A 23 8.67 -10.16 -21.56
C LEU A 23 8.36 -8.76 -22.09
N ASP A 24 8.60 -8.51 -23.39
CA ASP A 24 8.30 -7.21 -24.00
C ASP A 24 6.80 -6.89 -23.89
N LYS A 25 5.95 -7.86 -24.24
CA LYS A 25 4.50 -7.73 -24.11
C LYS A 25 4.06 -7.43 -22.68
N LEU A 26 4.60 -8.16 -21.69
CA LEU A 26 4.29 -7.92 -20.28
C LEU A 26 4.79 -6.55 -19.81
N ARG A 27 5.94 -6.09 -20.28
CA ARG A 27 6.45 -4.73 -20.00
C ARG A 27 5.54 -3.66 -20.58
N SER A 28 5.03 -3.83 -21.80
CA SER A 28 4.06 -2.91 -22.40
C SER A 28 2.77 -2.83 -21.57
N ILE A 29 2.20 -3.98 -21.18
CA ILE A 29 1.01 -4.02 -20.31
C ILE A 29 1.27 -3.33 -18.98
N ARG A 30 2.43 -3.59 -18.36
CA ARG A 30 2.82 -2.93 -17.10
C ARG A 30 2.88 -1.41 -17.26
N ALA A 31 3.48 -0.90 -18.35
CA ALA A 31 3.57 0.54 -18.57
C ALA A 31 2.19 1.20 -18.67
N VAL A 32 1.22 0.53 -19.30
CA VAL A 32 -0.17 0.99 -19.35
C VAL A 32 -0.79 1.03 -17.95
N VAL A 33 -0.59 -0.03 -17.15
CA VAL A 33 -1.08 -0.08 -15.77
C VAL A 33 -0.47 1.03 -14.91
N ASP A 34 0.85 1.25 -15.01
CA ASP A 34 1.55 2.30 -14.29
C ASP A 34 1.00 3.70 -14.67
N GLY A 35 0.70 3.93 -15.95
CA GLY A 35 0.05 5.16 -16.42
C GLY A 35 -1.34 5.38 -15.81
N VAL A 36 -2.20 4.36 -15.85
CA VAL A 36 -3.54 4.43 -15.25
C VAL A 36 -3.47 4.63 -13.74
N LEU A 37 -2.53 3.96 -13.06
CA LEU A 37 -2.33 4.14 -11.63
C LEU A 37 -1.88 5.57 -11.31
N ALA A 38 -0.98 6.14 -12.10
CA ALA A 38 -0.57 7.53 -11.92
C ALA A 38 -1.79 8.46 -12.02
N GLU A 39 -2.57 8.38 -13.11
CA GLU A 39 -3.76 9.21 -13.32
C GLU A 39 -4.81 9.10 -12.20
N ARG A 40 -5.03 7.89 -11.67
CA ARG A 40 -6.03 7.63 -10.62
C ARG A 40 -5.53 7.89 -9.21
N SER A 41 -4.21 7.88 -8.99
CA SER A 41 -3.60 8.07 -7.67
C SER A 41 -3.37 9.54 -7.33
N PHE A 42 -3.33 10.43 -8.32
CA PHE A 42 -3.36 11.87 -8.08
C PHE A 42 -4.75 12.31 -7.64
N LYS A 43 -4.99 12.29 -6.32
CA LYS A 43 -6.00 13.17 -5.72
C LYS A 43 -5.49 14.60 -5.86
N PRO A 44 -6.20 15.52 -6.53
CA PRO A 44 -5.88 16.93 -6.48
C PRO A 44 -5.82 17.34 -5.01
N ALA A 45 -4.70 17.90 -4.57
CA ALA A 45 -4.61 18.52 -3.27
C ALA A 45 -5.63 19.66 -3.26
N GLU A 46 -6.72 19.44 -2.53
CA GLU A 46 -7.66 20.50 -2.18
C GLU A 46 -6.82 21.65 -1.61
N PRO A 47 -6.93 22.88 -2.16
CA PRO A 47 -6.06 23.97 -1.74
C PRO A 47 -6.21 24.14 -0.24
N ALA A 48 -5.09 24.01 0.47
CA ALA A 48 -5.01 24.02 1.91
C ALA A 48 -5.84 25.19 2.46
N ARG A 49 -6.99 24.88 3.09
CA ARG A 49 -7.58 25.82 4.04
C ARG A 49 -6.52 26.09 5.11
N PRO A 50 -6.31 27.36 5.50
CA PRO A 50 -5.41 27.68 6.60
C PRO A 50 -5.83 26.85 7.83
N ILE A 51 -4.87 26.11 8.39
CA ILE A 51 -5.07 25.37 9.63
C ILE A 51 -5.31 26.40 10.73
N GLN A 52 -6.56 26.54 11.18
CA GLN A 52 -6.83 27.15 12.48
C GLN A 52 -6.55 26.08 13.55
N LEU A 53 -5.39 26.14 14.18
CA LEU A 53 -5.10 25.35 15.38
C LEU A 53 -6.13 25.67 16.46
N GLN A 54 -7.13 24.80 16.65
CA GLN A 54 -7.95 24.79 17.85
C GLN A 54 -7.39 23.75 18.80
N ILE A 55 -6.60 24.22 19.77
CA ILE A 55 -6.13 23.46 20.91
C ILE A 55 -7.20 23.62 22.00
N THR A 56 -8.12 22.67 22.14
CA THR A 56 -9.02 22.61 23.30
C THR A 56 -8.47 21.64 24.34
N PRO A 57 -8.40 22.02 25.64
CA PRO A 57 -7.84 21.19 26.70
C PRO A 57 -8.80 20.06 27.10
N PRO A 58 -8.30 18.90 27.58
CA PRO A 58 -9.14 17.77 27.96
C PRO A 58 -9.71 17.99 29.38
N LYS A 59 -11.03 17.86 29.53
CA LYS A 59 -11.67 17.75 30.85
C LYS A 59 -12.00 16.27 31.13
N PRO A 60 -11.75 15.74 32.35
CA PRO A 60 -11.84 14.31 32.63
C PRO A 60 -13.30 13.82 32.70
N SER A 61 -13.53 12.61 32.18
CA SER A 61 -14.77 11.85 32.33
C SER A 61 -14.74 11.03 33.63
N THR A 62 -15.77 11.16 34.46
CA THR A 62 -16.12 10.22 35.55
C THR A 62 -17.62 9.88 35.43
N ALA A 63 -17.88 8.60 35.15
CA ALA A 63 -19.17 7.91 34.92
C ALA A 63 -20.00 7.75 36.23
N PRO A 64 -21.10 6.93 36.35
CA PRO A 64 -21.80 5.99 35.44
C PRO A 64 -23.35 5.96 35.64
N PRO A 65 -24.08 4.83 35.48
CA PRO A 65 -24.66 4.20 34.28
C PRO A 65 -26.20 4.30 34.24
N THR A 66 -26.88 3.82 33.19
CA THR A 66 -28.15 3.02 33.21
C THR A 66 -29.00 3.19 31.94
N ALA A 67 -29.53 2.05 31.48
CA ALA A 67 -30.66 1.82 30.57
C ALA A 67 -30.44 1.98 29.06
N VAL A 68 -30.23 0.83 28.40
CA VAL A 68 -30.83 0.55 27.08
C VAL A 68 -32.35 0.54 27.26
N PRO A 69 -33.16 1.18 26.38
CA PRO A 69 -33.84 0.38 25.35
C PRO A 69 -33.98 1.06 23.97
N ASN A 70 -33.56 0.30 22.96
CA ASN A 70 -34.05 0.17 21.57
C ASN A 70 -35.19 1.11 21.08
N VAL A 71 -34.91 2.00 20.11
CA VAL A 71 -35.60 2.11 18.79
C VAL A 71 -34.67 2.81 17.78
N ALA A 72 -34.53 2.24 16.57
CA ALA A 72 -33.83 2.84 15.42
C ALA A 72 -34.51 4.14 14.94
N PRO A 73 -33.83 5.05 14.19
CA PRO A 73 -33.76 4.87 12.72
C PRO A 73 -32.53 5.46 11.99
N ALA A 74 -32.32 4.95 10.78
CA ALA A 74 -31.77 5.61 9.59
C ALA A 74 -30.27 6.03 9.53
N ALA A 75 -29.51 5.19 8.80
CA ALA A 75 -28.63 5.55 7.69
C ALA A 75 -27.56 6.66 7.90
N GLY A 76 -26.34 6.22 8.27
CA GLY A 76 -25.08 6.87 7.89
C GLY A 76 -24.30 5.97 6.91
N PRO A 77 -23.76 6.50 5.79
CA PRO A 77 -23.25 5.68 4.69
C PRO A 77 -21.80 5.21 4.89
N SER A 78 -21.59 3.94 4.49
CA SER A 78 -20.33 3.25 4.20
C SER A 78 -19.51 2.73 5.38
N ALA A 79 -20.09 1.77 6.10
CA ALA A 79 -19.31 0.59 6.45
C ALA A 79 -18.85 -0.07 5.14
N VAL A 80 -17.64 0.24 4.69
CA VAL A 80 -16.95 -0.54 3.65
C VAL A 80 -16.85 -1.96 4.18
N THR A 81 -17.59 -2.88 3.56
CA THR A 81 -17.44 -4.32 3.75
C THR A 81 -15.94 -4.64 3.71
N PRO A 82 -15.35 -5.26 4.76
CA PRO A 82 -13.96 -5.67 4.69
C PRO A 82 -13.81 -6.60 3.49
N PRO A 83 -12.89 -6.35 2.53
CA PRO A 83 -12.49 -7.42 1.62
C PRO A 83 -12.05 -8.59 2.50
N GLU A 84 -12.44 -9.81 2.13
CA GLU A 84 -12.05 -11.01 2.86
C GLU A 84 -10.53 -11.16 2.76
N TYR A 85 -9.83 -10.64 3.77
CA TYR A 85 -8.38 -10.70 3.83
C TYR A 85 -7.96 -12.14 4.12
N ARG A 86 -7.26 -12.75 3.18
CA ARG A 86 -6.81 -14.14 3.27
C ARG A 86 -5.74 -14.33 4.34
N GLN A 87 -4.94 -13.30 4.58
CA GLN A 87 -3.86 -13.36 5.55
C GLN A 87 -3.57 -11.99 6.18
N MET A 88 -3.29 -12.00 7.49
CA MET A 88 -2.76 -10.85 8.22
C MET A 88 -1.28 -11.09 8.55
N ILE A 89 -0.42 -10.19 8.12
CA ILE A 89 1.04 -10.22 8.32
C ILE A 89 1.44 -9.05 9.23
N PRO A 90 2.07 -9.29 10.38
CA PRO A 90 2.59 -8.23 11.24
C PRO A 90 3.89 -7.65 10.66
N LEU A 91 3.95 -6.33 10.51
CA LEU A 91 5.15 -5.61 10.09
C LEU A 91 5.92 -5.13 11.32
N LYS A 92 7.17 -5.57 11.45
CA LYS A 92 8.02 -5.30 12.61
C LYS A 92 9.35 -4.65 12.20
N THR A 93 9.98 -3.91 13.12
CA THR A 93 11.38 -3.48 12.99
C THR A 93 12.34 -4.66 13.14
N SER A 94 13.61 -4.47 12.80
CA SER A 94 14.70 -5.42 13.12
C SER A 94 14.84 -5.69 14.63
N ALA A 95 14.44 -4.72 15.47
CA ALA A 95 14.36 -4.86 16.91
C ALA A 95 13.08 -5.59 17.39
N GLY A 96 12.22 -6.05 16.48
CA GLY A 96 11.00 -6.80 16.79
C GLY A 96 9.79 -5.95 17.17
N ILE A 97 9.88 -4.62 17.08
CA ILE A 97 8.81 -3.69 17.44
C ILE A 97 7.73 -3.70 16.36
N LEU A 98 6.47 -3.91 16.73
CA LEU A 98 5.33 -3.91 15.81
C LEU A 98 5.01 -2.50 15.33
N LEU A 99 4.99 -2.30 14.02
CA LEU A 99 4.74 -1.00 13.37
C LEU A 99 3.37 -0.94 12.70
N ALA A 100 2.93 -2.05 12.10
CA ALA A 100 1.70 -2.10 11.33
C ALA A 100 1.18 -3.54 11.16
N LYS A 101 -0.10 -3.66 10.81
CA LYS A 101 -0.73 -4.90 10.36
C LYS A 101 -1.00 -4.80 8.87
N MET A 102 -0.55 -5.80 8.12
CA MET A 102 -0.74 -5.87 6.67
C MET A 102 -1.75 -6.96 6.37
N TYR A 103 -2.84 -6.60 5.70
CA TYR A 103 -3.88 -7.52 5.30
C TYR A 103 -3.77 -7.76 3.79
N VAL A 104 -3.57 -9.01 3.39
CA VAL A 104 -3.33 -9.40 1.98
C VAL A 104 -4.55 -10.16 1.46
N SER A 105 -5.01 -9.77 0.27
CA SER A 105 -6.05 -10.43 -0.52
C SER A 105 -5.51 -10.71 -1.93
N ASP A 106 -6.25 -11.41 -2.79
CA ASP A 106 -5.74 -11.87 -4.10
C ASP A 106 -5.27 -10.73 -5.03
N ASN A 107 -5.91 -9.56 -4.95
CA ASN A 107 -5.55 -8.39 -5.78
C ASN A 107 -5.31 -7.11 -4.99
N THR A 108 -5.42 -7.14 -3.65
CA THR A 108 -5.31 -5.93 -2.83
C THR A 108 -4.54 -6.20 -1.55
N MET A 109 -3.77 -5.21 -1.13
CA MET A 109 -3.06 -5.23 0.14
C MET A 109 -3.37 -3.95 0.91
N ARG A 110 -3.75 -4.10 2.18
CA ARG A 110 -4.06 -2.98 3.09
C ARG A 110 -3.08 -2.98 4.24
N VAL A 111 -2.34 -1.89 4.40
CA VAL A 111 -1.44 -1.69 5.55
C VAL A 111 -2.14 -0.76 6.54
N VAL A 112 -2.28 -1.21 7.79
CA VAL A 112 -2.84 -0.45 8.91
C VAL A 112 -1.72 -0.19 9.91
N PRO A 113 -1.18 1.04 9.96
CA PRO A 113 -0.22 1.42 10.98
C PRO A 113 -0.79 1.27 12.39
N LEU A 114 0.06 0.92 13.36
CA LEU A 114 -0.34 0.89 14.76
C LEU A 114 -0.50 2.33 15.26
N GLU A 115 -1.62 2.64 15.91
CA GLU A 115 -2.01 4.02 16.28
C GLU A 115 -0.97 4.75 17.14
N GLU A 116 -0.15 4.01 17.89
CA GLU A 116 0.91 4.57 18.73
C GLU A 116 2.24 4.81 17.99
N THR A 117 2.39 4.30 16.77
CA THR A 117 3.64 4.40 16.01
C THR A 117 3.70 5.72 15.23
N ARG A 118 4.51 6.67 15.71
CA ARG A 118 4.80 7.93 15.00
C ARG A 118 5.92 7.72 13.98
N PHE A 119 5.57 7.71 12.71
CA PHE A 119 6.55 7.72 11.62
C PHE A 119 7.04 9.14 11.39
N SER A 120 8.35 9.37 11.50
CA SER A 120 8.96 10.66 11.20
C SER A 120 9.73 10.58 9.89
N VAL A 121 9.42 11.47 8.95
CA VAL A 121 10.16 11.60 7.67
C VAL A 121 11.59 12.11 7.86
N ASN A 122 11.92 12.66 9.04
CA ASN A 122 13.24 13.17 9.39
C ASN A 122 14.20 12.08 9.90
N THR A 123 13.74 10.83 10.01
CA THR A 123 14.60 9.73 10.45
C THR A 123 15.44 9.26 9.27
N ALA A 124 16.77 9.33 9.38
CA ALA A 124 17.65 8.71 8.40
C ALA A 124 17.36 7.20 8.30
N PRO A 125 17.37 6.57 7.11
CA PRO A 125 17.74 7.09 5.78
C PRO A 125 16.55 7.63 4.95
N PHE A 126 15.35 7.75 5.52
CA PHE A 126 14.13 8.12 4.78
C PHE A 126 14.23 9.49 4.11
N GLN A 127 14.83 10.46 4.80
CA GLN A 127 15.05 11.80 4.24
C GLN A 127 15.98 11.76 3.01
N ALA A 128 17.11 11.05 3.10
CA ALA A 128 18.05 10.92 1.98
C ALA A 128 17.42 10.20 0.78
N PHE A 129 16.58 9.19 1.02
CA PHE A 129 15.86 8.48 -0.05
C PHE A 129 14.82 9.36 -0.74
N LEU A 130 14.00 10.10 0.00
CA LEU A 130 12.95 10.94 -0.58
C LEU A 130 13.51 12.15 -1.33
N ILE A 131 14.57 12.77 -0.80
CA ILE A 131 15.23 13.91 -1.47
C ILE A 131 15.84 13.45 -2.79
N ASN A 132 16.74 12.46 -2.75
CA ASN A 132 17.55 12.09 -3.91
C ASN A 132 16.79 11.30 -4.97
N ARG A 133 15.68 10.62 -4.61
CA ARG A 133 15.02 9.64 -5.50
C ARG A 133 13.59 10.02 -5.91
N VAL A 134 12.99 11.02 -5.29
CA VAL A 134 11.60 11.44 -5.59
C VAL A 134 11.52 12.92 -5.94
N LEU A 135 12.32 13.78 -5.27
CA LEU A 135 12.27 15.23 -5.48
C LEU A 135 13.32 15.74 -6.49
N GLU A 136 14.45 15.04 -6.66
CA GLU A 136 15.51 15.39 -7.62
C GLU A 136 15.44 14.60 -8.96
N SER A 137 14.34 13.90 -9.25
CA SER A 137 14.16 13.10 -10.49
C SER A 137 13.45 13.85 -11.60
#